data_AF-A0A0W0GHV4-F1
#
_entry.id   AF-A0A0W0GHV4-F1
#
_cell.length_a   1.000
_cell.length_b   1.000
_cell.length_c   1.000
_cell.angle_alpha   90.00
_cell.angle_beta   90.00
_cell.angle_gamma   90.00
#
_symmetry.space_group_name_H-M   'P 1'
#
loop_
_entity.id
_entity.type
_entity.pdbx_description
1 polymer ?
#
loop_
_entity_poly.entity_id
_entity_poly.type
_entity_poly.pdbx_seq_one_letter_code
_entity_poly.pdbx_strand_id
1 'polypeptide(L)'
;MLLALITLLVWIGLVWEYRRKKAALFARDEPAAAAVWLRLLRRFLWTGGISAAVFAAAAVIHNAASALIGIEEAVFFTLALAALVAFVIATGVSLLLYVRGRLTRG
;
A
#
# COMPACT_ATOMS: atom_id res chain seq x y z
N MET A 1 -10.03 4.65 -13.19
CA MET A 1 -9.78 5.81 -12.29
C MET A 1 -10.32 5.61 -10.88
N LEU A 2 -11.59 5.25 -10.67
CA LEU A 2 -12.19 5.07 -9.33
C LEU A 2 -11.38 4.16 -8.40
N LEU A 3 -10.85 3.07 -8.95
CA LEU A 3 -10.06 2.09 -8.21
C LEU A 3 -8.68 2.60 -7.77
N ALA A 4 -8.00 3.39 -8.61
CA ALA A 4 -6.75 4.04 -8.23
C ALA A 4 -6.98 5.07 -7.10
N LEU A 5 -8.12 5.77 -7.11
CA LEU A 5 -8.56 6.66 -6.04
C LEU A 5 -8.82 5.89 -4.74
N ILE A 6 -9.55 4.77 -4.80
CA ILE A 6 -9.79 3.90 -3.63
C ILE A 6 -8.46 3.39 -3.05
N THR A 7 -7.55 2.93 -3.90
CA THR A 7 -6.20 2.51 -3.51
C THR A 7 -5.46 3.63 -2.78
N LEU A 8 -5.47 4.85 -3.33
CA LEU A 8 -4.82 6.00 -2.73
C LEU A 8 -5.41 6.32 -1.34
N LEU A 9 -6.75 6.27 -1.21
CA LEU A 9 -7.46 6.54 0.04
C LEU A 9 -7.17 5.48 1.12
N VAL A 10 -7.13 4.20 0.75
CA VAL A 10 -6.72 3.11 1.65
C VAL A 10 -5.30 3.33 2.13
N TRP A 11 -4.40 3.73 1.23
CA TRP A 11 -2.99 3.96 1.58
C TRP A 11 -2.80 5.17 2.48
N ILE A 12 -3.53 6.26 2.24
CA ILE A 12 -3.59 7.43 3.13
C ILE A 12 -4.12 7.02 4.51
N GLY A 13 -5.19 6.23 4.57
CA GLY A 13 -5.78 5.75 5.81
C GLY A 13 -4.82 4.90 6.64
N LEU A 14 -4.08 3.98 5.99
CA LEU A 14 -3.09 3.13 6.66
C LEU A 14 -1.89 3.92 7.18
N VAL A 15 -1.40 4.90 6.41
CA VAL A 15 -0.33 5.81 6.86
C VAL A 15 -0.80 6.64 8.05
N TRP A 16 -2.05 7.12 8.04
CA TRP A 16 -2.61 7.90 9.12
C TRP A 16 -2.80 7.07 10.40
N GLU A 17 -3.33 5.85 10.28
CA GLU A 17 -3.48 4.92 11.40
C GLU A 17 -2.12 4.57 12.03
N TYR A 18 -1.10 4.34 11.20
CA TYR A 18 0.29 4.16 11.64
C TYR A 18 0.80 5.39 12.41
N ARG A 19 0.60 6.61 11.88
CA ARG A 19 1.03 7.85 12.55
C ARG A 19 0.32 8.03 13.90
N ARG A 20 -0.98 7.73 13.97
CA ARG A 20 -1.78 7.80 15.20
C ARG A 20 -1.29 6.82 16.27
N LYS A 21 -1.02 5.57 15.89
CA LYS A 21 -0.59 4.51 16.83
C LYS A 21 0.89 4.53 17.17
N LYS A 22 1.70 5.28 16.41
CA LYS A 22 3.14 5.46 16.67
C LYS A 22 3.41 5.85 18.13
N ALA A 23 2.70 6.84 18.67
CA ALA A 23 2.91 7.31 20.04
C ALA A 23 2.62 6.21 21.09
N ALA A 24 1.56 5.42 20.90
CA ALA A 24 1.19 4.33 21.80
C ALA A 24 2.18 3.15 21.75
N LEU A 25 2.74 2.85 20.57
CA LEU A 25 3.79 1.84 20.39
C LEU A 25 5.08 2.21 21.15
N PHE A 26 5.45 3.48 21.21
CA PHE A 26 6.63 3.94 21.97
C PHE A 26 6.41 3.95 23.49
N ALA A 27 5.16 3.94 23.96
CA ALA A 27 4.84 3.95 25.39
C ALA A 27 4.87 2.56 26.03
N ARG A 28 4.81 1.47 25.24
CA ARG A 28 4.67 0.09 25.76
C ARG A 28 5.90 -0.81 25.57
N ASP A 29 6.81 -0.52 24.64
CA ASP A 29 7.95 -1.39 24.31
C ASP A 29 9.30 -0.75 24.71
N GLU A 30 10.29 -1.59 25.04
CA GLU A 30 11.70 -1.17 25.18
C GLU A 30 12.15 -0.37 23.94
N PRO A 31 12.77 0.80 24.12
CA PRO A 31 12.95 1.80 23.06
C PRO A 31 13.78 1.28 21.86
N ALA A 32 14.63 0.28 22.07
CA ALA A 32 15.48 -0.29 21.03
C ALA A 32 14.71 -1.20 20.05
N ALA A 33 13.89 -2.12 20.55
CA ALA A 33 13.14 -3.05 19.71
C ALA A 33 12.06 -2.30 18.91
N ALA A 34 11.29 -1.42 19.56
CA ALA A 34 10.29 -0.59 18.90
C ALA A 34 10.87 0.25 17.75
N ALA A 35 12.07 0.81 17.91
CA ALA A 35 12.73 1.63 16.90
C ALA A 35 13.19 0.83 15.67
N VAL A 36 13.63 -0.42 15.83
CA VAL A 36 13.96 -1.30 14.70
C VAL A 36 12.71 -1.64 13.90
N TRP A 37 11.62 -2.00 14.58
CA TRP A 37 10.35 -2.34 13.94
C TRP A 37 9.73 -1.15 13.21
N LEU A 38 9.76 0.04 13.80
CA LEU A 38 9.26 1.24 13.16
C LEU A 38 10.02 1.57 11.87
N ARG A 39 11.32 1.30 11.83
CA ARG A 39 12.14 1.46 10.62
C ARG A 39 11.74 0.47 9.53
N LEU A 40 11.49 -0.79 9.89
CA LEU A 40 11.03 -1.80 8.94
C LEU A 40 9.64 -1.45 8.39
N LEU A 41 8.71 -1.05 9.26
CA LEU A 41 7.36 -0.66 8.86
C LEU A 41 7.36 0.57 7.95
N ARG A 42 8.18 1.57 8.28
CA ARG A 42 8.37 2.74 7.42
C ARG A 42 8.92 2.35 6.05
N ARG A 43 9.93 1.49 5.99
CA ARG A 43 10.50 1.01 4.71
C ARG A 43 9.43 0.27 3.91
N PHE A 44 8.71 -0.65 4.53
CA PHE A 44 7.61 -1.39 3.90
C PHE A 44 6.54 -0.47 3.31
N LEU A 45 6.07 0.53 4.09
CA LEU A 45 5.09 1.51 3.61
C LEU A 45 5.61 2.34 2.43
N TRP A 46 6.88 2.76 2.47
CA TRP A 46 7.50 3.51 1.38
C TRP A 46 7.68 2.67 0.13
N THR A 47 8.27 1.48 0.26
CA THR A 47 8.48 0.56 -0.86
C THR A 47 7.15 0.17 -1.49
N GLY A 48 6.15 -0.18 -0.67
CA GLY A 48 4.82 -0.51 -1.17
C GLY A 48 4.11 0.65 -1.85
N GLY A 49 4.22 1.86 -1.30
CA GLY A 49 3.68 3.07 -1.93
C GLY A 49 4.33 3.40 -3.27
N ILE A 50 5.66 3.30 -3.36
CA ILE A 50 6.40 3.52 -4.61
C ILE A 50 6.02 2.47 -5.65
N SER A 51 5.97 1.19 -5.27
CA SER A 51 5.57 0.10 -6.18
C SER A 51 4.15 0.31 -6.71
N ALA A 52 3.18 0.70 -5.86
CA ALA A 52 1.82 1.02 -6.28
C ALA A 52 1.76 2.23 -7.23
N ALA A 53 2.55 3.28 -6.96
CA ALA A 53 2.60 4.47 -7.80
C ALA A 53 3.21 4.19 -9.18
N VAL A 54 4.34 3.48 -9.23
CA VAL A 54 5.01 3.06 -10.47
C VAL A 54 4.07 2.19 -11.29
N PHE A 55 3.39 1.24 -10.64
CA PHE A 55 2.42 0.38 -11.31
C PHE A 55 1.25 1.17 -11.90
N ALA A 56 0.66 2.10 -11.13
CA ALA A 56 -0.42 2.94 -11.61
C ALA A 56 0.02 3.81 -12.79
N ALA A 57 1.22 4.39 -12.74
CA ALA A 57 1.80 5.16 -13.84
C ALA A 57 2.02 4.30 -15.09
N ALA A 58 2.58 3.09 -14.94
CA ALA A 58 2.78 2.16 -16.04
C ALA A 58 1.46 1.74 -16.70
N ALA A 59 0.42 1.48 -15.91
CA ALA A 59 -0.91 1.15 -16.43
C ALA A 59 -1.52 2.32 -17.22
N VAL A 60 -1.37 3.56 -16.75
CA VAL A 60 -1.83 4.76 -17.47
C VAL A 60 -1.07 4.95 -18.77
N ILE A 61 0.26 4.83 -18.74
CA ILE A 61 1.11 4.97 -19.93
C ILE A 61 0.79 3.89 -20.96
N HIS A 62 0.66 2.63 -20.53
CA HIS A 62 0.32 1.51 -21.39
C HIS A 62 -1.03 1.74 -22.09
N ASN A 63 -2.04 2.18 -21.35
CA ASN A 63 -3.33 2.52 -21.94
C ASN A 63 -3.26 3.68 -22.94
N ALA A 64 -2.50 4.73 -22.62
CA ALA A 64 -2.34 5.87 -23.52
C ALA A 64 -1.63 5.45 -24.82
N ALA A 65 -0.59 4.61 -24.71
CA ALA A 65 0.10 4.03 -25.85
C ALA A 65 -0.80 3.11 -26.68
N SER A 66 -1.55 2.21 -26.04
CA SER A 66 -2.48 1.29 -26.73
C SER A 66 -3.60 2.05 -27.46
N ALA A 67 -4.12 3.13 -26.88
CA ALA A 67 -5.09 4.01 -27.55
C ALA A 67 -4.49 4.73 -28.78
N LEU A 68 -3.22 5.13 -28.72
CA LEU A 68 -2.49 5.74 -29.84
C LEU A 68 -2.20 4.75 -30.98
N ILE A 69 -2.03 3.46 -30.67
CA ILE A 69 -1.69 2.39 -31.63
C ILE A 69 -2.96 1.68 -32.16
N GLY A 70 -4.14 1.99 -31.61
CA GLY A 70 -5.42 1.41 -32.04
C GLY A 70 -5.63 -0.05 -31.64
N ILE A 71 -4.80 -0.57 -30.71
CA ILE A 71 -4.88 -1.93 -30.20
C ILE A 71 -5.62 -1.87 -28.85
N GLU A 72 -6.92 -2.14 -28.85
CA GLU A 72 -7.72 -2.17 -27.61
C GLU A 72 -7.47 -3.46 -26.82
N GLU A 73 -6.40 -3.48 -26.02
CA GLU A 73 -6.12 -4.56 -25.08
C GLU A 73 -6.80 -4.32 -23.72
N ALA A 74 -8.13 -4.30 -23.72
CA ALA A 74 -8.96 -4.15 -22.51
C ALA A 74 -8.62 -5.20 -21.42
N VAL A 75 -8.09 -6.36 -21.83
CA VAL A 75 -7.65 -7.45 -20.94
C VAL A 75 -6.43 -7.04 -20.11
N PHE A 76 -5.41 -6.42 -20.70
CA PHE A 76 -4.20 -6.01 -19.99
C PHE A 76 -4.50 -4.90 -18.98
N PHE A 77 -5.38 -3.96 -19.33
CA PHE A 77 -5.85 -2.96 -18.37
C PHE A 77 -6.57 -3.59 -17.18
N THR A 78 -7.45 -4.56 -17.44
CA THR A 78 -8.23 -5.23 -16.40
C THR A 78 -7.34 -6.07 -15.48
N LEU A 79 -6.38 -6.80 -16.04
CA LEU A 79 -5.39 -7.56 -15.27
C LEU A 79 -4.50 -6.62 -14.45
N ALA A 80 -4.07 -5.50 -15.03
CA ALA A 80 -3.27 -4.54 -14.31
C ALA A 80 -4.06 -3.97 -13.12
N LEU A 81 -5.31 -3.58 -13.36
CA LEU A 81 -6.17 -3.05 -12.31
C LEU A 81 -6.41 -4.08 -11.19
N ALA A 82 -6.68 -5.34 -11.54
CA ALA A 82 -6.84 -6.42 -10.58
C ALA A 82 -5.58 -6.66 -9.75
N ALA A 83 -4.40 -6.62 -10.38
CA ALA A 83 -3.12 -6.77 -9.69
C ALA A 83 -2.87 -5.62 -8.69
N LEU A 84 -3.19 -4.38 -9.05
CA LEU A 84 -3.09 -3.23 -8.14
C LEU A 84 -4.00 -3.40 -6.91
N VAL A 85 -5.22 -3.87 -7.11
CA VAL A 85 -6.17 -4.13 -6.01
C VAL A 85 -5.66 -5.22 -5.10
N ALA A 86 -5.25 -6.35 -5.68
CA ALA A 86 -4.71 -7.47 -4.93
C ALA A 86 -3.50 -7.03 -4.10
N PHE A 87 -2.61 -6.23 -4.68
CA PHE A 87 -1.45 -5.67 -3.98
C PHE A 87 -1.85 -4.83 -2.77
N VAL A 88 -2.82 -3.93 -2.93
CA VAL A 88 -3.29 -3.01 -1.87
C VAL A 88 -4.02 -3.75 -0.75
N ILE A 89 -4.90 -4.68 -1.10
CA ILE A 89 -5.60 -5.51 -0.11
C ILE A 89 -4.58 -6.37 0.64
N ALA A 90 -3.66 -7.03 -0.06
CA ALA A 90 -2.67 -7.89 0.57
C ALA A 90 -1.75 -7.12 1.52
N THR A 91 -1.22 -5.96 1.08
CA THR A 91 -0.36 -5.12 1.94
C THR A 91 -1.15 -4.48 3.09
N GLY A 92 -2.37 -4.00 2.85
CA GLY A 92 -3.23 -3.41 3.87
C GLY A 92 -3.71 -4.38 4.93
N VAL A 93 -4.18 -5.57 4.53
CA VAL A 93 -4.60 -6.64 5.46
C VAL A 93 -3.40 -7.15 6.26
N SER A 94 -2.25 -7.36 5.62
CA SER A 94 -1.02 -7.78 6.31
C SER A 94 -0.62 -6.74 7.37
N LEU A 95 -0.69 -5.46 7.03
CA LEU A 95 -0.40 -4.36 7.96
C LEU A 95 -1.39 -4.33 9.13
N LEU A 96 -2.69 -4.51 8.86
CA LEU A 96 -3.73 -4.46 9.87
C LEU A 96 -3.64 -5.65 10.84
N LEU A 97 -3.43 -6.86 10.32
CA LEU A 97 -3.20 -8.07 11.11
C LEU A 97 -1.93 -7.94 11.95
N TYR A 98 -0.87 -7.38 11.38
CA TYR A 98 0.38 -7.11 12.10
C TYR A 98 0.17 -6.15 13.29
N VAL A 99 -0.50 -5.02 13.08
CA VAL A 99 -0.79 -4.04 14.15
C VAL A 99 -1.71 -4.65 15.21
N ARG A 100 -2.76 -5.37 14.81
CA ARG A 100 -3.67 -6.06 15.77
C ARG A 100 -2.95 -7.12 16.58
N GLY A 101 -2.15 -7.97 15.93
CA GLY A 101 -1.43 -9.06 16.59
C GLY A 101 -0.47 -8.56 17.69
N ARG A 102 0.11 -7.37 17.51
CA ARG A 102 0.95 -6.74 18.56
C ARG A 102 0.11 -6.10 19.68
N LEU A 103 -1.00 -5.44 19.37
CA LEU A 103 -1.89 -4.85 20.38
C LEU A 103 -2.53 -5.89 21.32
N THR A 104 -2.73 -7.12 20.85
CA THR A 104 -3.33 -8.20 21.64
C THR A 104 -2.33 -9.06 22.42
N ARG A 105 -1.03 -8.99 22.10
CA ARG A 105 0.03 -9.84 22.71
C ARG A 105 0.99 -9.06 23.63
N GLY A 106 0.72 -7.78 23.90
CA GLY A 106 1.49 -6.96 24.85
C GLY A 106 0.61 -5.98 25.60
#